data_AF-H2CZ17-F1
#
_entry.id   AF-H2CZ17-F1
#
_cell.length_a   1.000
_cell.length_b   1.000
_cell.length_c   1.000
_cell.angle_alpha   90.00
_cell.angle_beta   90.00
_cell.angle_gamma   90.00
#
_symmetry.space_group_name_H-M   'P 1'
#
loop_
_entity.id
_entity.type
_entity.pdbx_description
1 polymer ?
#
loop_
_entity_poly.entity_id
_entity_poly.type
_entity_poly.pdbx_seq_one_letter_code
_entity_poly.pdbx_strand_id
1 'polypeptide(L)'
;MKPSFVSALLSLACAGMAAAHGDLLNHGCRPIAKRSENLEKRQLLQSGGEGQSVTGSGGASAARYSCDPNTCRLPKCHCADTNPPAGLDPKQVPQFIVFTADDAVQDYTIKSVNQFLAQRKNPNGCTPLMSYFVSLNYTNYAQVTQLYVNGNDVADHTMTHQEQPATDA
;
A
#
# COMPACT_ATOMS: atom_id res chain seq x y z
N MET A 1 -13.11 -37.96 54.17
CA MET A 1 -12.18 -36.93 53.65
C MET A 1 -12.28 -36.93 52.13
N LYS A 2 -12.59 -35.78 51.53
CA LYS A 2 -13.02 -35.61 50.13
C LYS A 2 -11.84 -35.70 49.14
N PRO A 3 -11.97 -36.33 47.96
CA PRO A 3 -11.02 -36.14 46.87
C PRO A 3 -11.36 -34.84 46.13
N SER A 4 -10.38 -33.95 46.00
CA SER A 4 -10.50 -32.71 45.24
C SER A 4 -10.17 -33.00 43.77
N PHE A 5 -11.17 -32.94 42.89
CA PHE A 5 -10.99 -32.92 41.45
C PHE A 5 -10.54 -31.52 41.03
N VAL A 6 -9.30 -31.37 40.56
CA VAL A 6 -8.84 -30.12 39.94
C VAL A 6 -9.15 -30.21 38.44
N SER A 7 -10.06 -29.34 38.02
CA SER A 7 -10.51 -29.16 36.64
C SER A 7 -9.37 -28.59 35.78
N ALA A 8 -8.86 -29.37 34.83
CA ALA A 8 -7.95 -28.91 33.79
C ALA A 8 -8.78 -28.50 32.56
N LEU A 9 -9.29 -27.27 32.57
CA LEU A 9 -9.98 -26.65 31.44
C LEU A 9 -9.49 -25.22 31.29
N LEU A 10 -8.29 -25.03 30.74
CA LEU A 10 -7.90 -23.74 30.18
C LEU A 10 -6.69 -23.84 29.24
N SER A 11 -6.93 -24.21 27.98
CA SER A 11 -6.07 -23.82 26.85
C SER A 11 -6.62 -24.36 25.54
N LEU A 12 -7.73 -23.80 25.04
CA LEU A 12 -8.12 -23.97 23.64
C LEU A 12 -8.93 -22.74 23.17
N ALA A 13 -8.31 -21.56 23.24
CA ALA A 13 -8.95 -20.32 22.79
C ALA A 13 -8.02 -19.43 21.93
N CYS A 14 -7.03 -20.00 21.23
CA CYS A 14 -6.20 -19.26 20.28
C CYS A 14 -6.46 -19.61 18.80
N ALA A 15 -7.48 -20.40 18.47
CA ALA A 15 -7.78 -20.79 17.08
C ALA A 15 -8.79 -19.87 16.36
N GLY A 16 -9.17 -18.73 16.95
CA GLY A 16 -10.36 -17.98 16.54
C GLY A 16 -10.15 -16.71 15.70
N MET A 17 -8.93 -16.21 15.49
CA MET A 17 -8.74 -14.87 14.90
C MET A 17 -8.09 -14.84 13.51
N ALA A 18 -7.83 -15.98 12.88
CA ALA A 18 -7.09 -16.04 11.61
C ALA A 18 -7.95 -15.98 10.33
N ALA A 19 -9.29 -15.93 10.41
CA ALA A 19 -10.13 -16.08 9.22
C ALA A 19 -11.32 -15.12 9.17
N ALA A 20 -11.04 -13.82 9.02
CA ALA A 20 -12.08 -12.84 8.64
C ALA A 20 -11.86 -12.21 7.26
N HIS A 21 -10.79 -12.58 6.55
CA HIS A 21 -10.51 -12.07 5.20
C HIS A 21 -10.68 -13.23 4.24
N GLY A 22 -11.76 -13.24 3.45
CA GLY A 22 -11.99 -14.27 2.44
C GLY A 22 -10.80 -14.40 1.49
N ASP A 23 -10.62 -15.59 0.91
CA ASP A 23 -9.47 -15.95 0.09
C ASP A 23 -9.21 -14.99 -1.09
N LEU A 24 -8.28 -14.05 -0.88
CA LEU A 24 -7.83 -13.02 -1.84
C LEU A 24 -7.30 -13.58 -3.16
N LEU A 25 -6.93 -14.87 -3.21
CA LEU A 25 -6.49 -15.51 -4.45
C LEU A 25 -7.65 -15.84 -5.38
N ASN A 26 -8.85 -16.06 -4.85
CA ASN A 26 -10.01 -16.54 -5.61
C ASN A 26 -11.12 -15.50 -5.79
N HIS A 27 -10.88 -14.25 -5.37
CA HIS A 27 -11.86 -13.16 -5.46
C HIS A 27 -12.03 -12.56 -6.88
N GLY A 28 -11.29 -13.03 -7.89
CA GLY A 28 -11.32 -12.50 -9.25
C GLY A 28 -10.58 -11.16 -9.42
N CYS A 29 -10.35 -10.73 -10.66
CA CYS A 29 -9.38 -9.67 -10.99
C CYS A 29 -9.90 -8.23 -10.89
N ARG A 30 -10.97 -7.98 -10.13
CA ARG A 30 -11.50 -6.62 -9.95
C ARG A 30 -10.71 -5.90 -8.85
N PRO A 31 -10.10 -4.72 -9.12
CA PRO A 31 -9.38 -3.95 -8.11
C PRO A 31 -10.23 -3.68 -6.87
N ILE A 32 -9.64 -3.83 -5.68
CA ILE A 32 -10.33 -3.66 -4.39
C ILE A 32 -10.90 -2.24 -4.25
N ALA A 33 -10.29 -1.22 -4.86
CA ALA A 33 -10.83 0.15 -4.89
C ALA A 33 -12.22 0.26 -5.57
N LYS A 34 -12.57 -0.65 -6.49
CA LYS A 34 -13.91 -0.73 -7.09
C LYS A 34 -14.89 -1.58 -6.27
N ARG A 35 -14.51 -2.04 -5.07
CA ARG A 35 -15.34 -2.85 -4.16
C ARG A 35 -16.06 -2.06 -3.06
N SER A 36 -16.00 -0.73 -3.07
CA SER A 36 -16.78 0.10 -2.13
C SER A 36 -16.45 -0.18 -0.66
N GLU A 37 -15.18 -0.18 -0.30
CA GLU A 37 -14.82 0.14 1.09
C GLU A 37 -14.67 1.66 1.18
N ASN A 38 -15.17 2.28 2.25
CA ASN A 38 -15.04 3.71 2.55
C ASN A 38 -13.57 4.08 2.84
N LEU A 39 -12.67 3.84 1.87
CA LEU A 39 -11.28 4.23 1.89
C LEU A 39 -11.25 5.74 1.64
N GLU A 40 -11.24 6.50 2.74
CA GLU A 40 -10.90 7.91 2.72
C GLU A 40 -9.47 8.06 2.16
N LYS A 41 -9.33 8.78 1.04
CA LYS A 41 -8.01 9.21 0.56
C LYS A 41 -7.39 10.12 1.61
N ARG A 42 -6.50 9.57 2.45
CA ARG A 42 -5.63 10.39 3.29
C ARG A 42 -4.45 10.85 2.45
N GLN A 43 -4.55 12.07 1.94
CA GLN A 43 -3.39 12.78 1.46
C GLN A 43 -2.53 13.12 2.69
N LEU A 44 -1.32 12.59 2.76
CA LEU A 44 -0.33 13.07 3.72
C LEU A 44 -0.10 14.54 3.37
N LEU A 45 -0.38 15.46 4.31
CA LEU A 45 -0.16 16.91 4.13
C LEU A 45 1.33 17.25 3.93
N GLN A 46 2.22 16.28 4.12
CA GLN A 46 3.64 16.35 3.87
C GLN A 46 4.14 14.92 3.58
N SER A 47 4.33 14.57 2.31
CA SER A 47 5.31 13.55 1.95
C SER A 47 6.62 14.26 1.65
N GLY A 48 7.75 13.65 2.01
CA GLY A 48 9.03 14.07 1.44
C GLY A 48 8.89 14.05 -0.08
N GLY A 49 9.13 15.20 -0.71
CA GLY A 49 9.21 15.27 -2.16
C GLY A 49 10.37 14.43 -2.65
N GLU A 50 10.39 14.13 -3.94
CA GLU A 50 11.54 13.51 -4.57
C GLU A 50 12.81 14.31 -4.27
N GLY A 51 13.90 13.61 -3.93
CA GLY A 51 15.17 14.25 -3.58
C GLY A 51 15.28 14.75 -2.13
N GLN A 52 14.32 14.46 -1.24
CA GLN A 52 14.54 14.71 0.18
C GLN A 52 15.71 13.85 0.67
N SER A 53 16.84 14.50 0.94
CA SER A 53 17.98 13.85 1.56
C SER A 53 17.57 13.37 2.94
N VAL A 54 17.43 12.05 3.10
CA VAL A 54 17.53 11.39 4.40
C VAL A 54 18.95 11.61 4.91
N THR A 55 19.19 12.76 5.54
CA THR A 55 20.38 12.93 6.38
C THR A 55 20.40 11.75 7.34
N GLY A 56 21.56 11.09 7.49
CA GLY A 56 21.77 9.79 8.15
C GLY A 56 21.45 9.71 9.64
N SER A 57 20.51 10.54 10.13
CA SER A 57 19.93 10.53 11.47
C SER A 57 18.43 10.19 11.47
N GLY A 58 17.76 10.00 10.33
CA GLY A 58 16.30 9.86 10.23
C GLY A 58 15.71 8.52 10.67
N GLY A 59 15.84 8.15 11.95
CA GLY A 59 15.05 7.07 12.56
C GLY A 59 13.76 7.61 13.21
N ALA A 60 12.86 6.72 13.63
CA ALA A 60 11.65 7.08 14.40
C ALA A 60 11.97 7.98 15.63
N SER A 61 13.14 7.76 16.24
CA SER A 61 13.67 8.57 17.35
C SER A 61 14.04 10.01 16.96
N ALA A 62 14.59 10.23 15.77
CA ALA A 62 14.88 11.57 15.26
C ALA A 62 13.62 12.31 14.78
N ALA A 63 12.61 11.55 14.34
CA ALA A 63 11.28 12.08 14.02
C ALA A 63 10.41 12.37 15.26
N ARG A 64 10.92 12.14 16.49
CA ARG A 64 10.12 12.20 17.74
C ARG A 64 8.82 11.39 17.65
N TYR A 65 8.85 10.29 16.90
CA TYR A 65 7.68 9.47 16.66
C TYR A 65 7.20 8.81 17.96
N SER A 66 5.92 9.00 18.28
CA SER A 66 5.23 8.33 19.37
C SER A 66 3.88 7.84 18.85
N CYS A 67 3.54 6.60 19.18
CA CYS A 67 2.27 6.00 18.81
C CYS A 67 1.75 5.19 19.99
N ASP A 68 0.51 5.45 20.42
CA ASP A 68 -0.17 4.59 21.37
C ASP A 68 -0.86 3.46 20.60
N PRO A 69 -0.38 2.20 20.70
CA PRO A 69 -0.98 1.09 20.00
C PRO A 69 -2.39 0.80 20.49
N ASN A 70 -2.81 1.26 21.68
CA ASN A 70 -4.18 1.05 22.17
C ASN A 70 -5.20 1.89 21.43
N THR A 71 -4.83 3.10 21.04
CA THR A 71 -5.67 4.04 20.32
C THR A 71 -5.51 3.90 18.79
N CYS A 72 -4.29 3.66 18.30
CA CYS A 72 -4.01 3.45 16.88
C CYS A 72 -4.27 1.99 16.45
N ARG A 73 -5.49 1.71 15.98
CA ARG A 73 -5.92 0.37 15.58
C ARG A 73 -6.34 0.29 14.11
N LEU A 74 -6.04 -0.85 13.49
CA LEU A 74 -6.50 -1.19 12.14
C LEU A 74 -8.04 -1.19 12.06
N PRO A 75 -8.65 -0.90 10.88
CA PRO A 75 -8.00 -0.57 9.60
C PRO A 75 -7.68 0.92 9.44
N LYS A 76 -8.05 1.76 10.42
CA LYS A 76 -7.98 3.22 10.30
C LYS A 76 -6.61 3.81 10.68
N CYS A 77 -5.81 3.07 11.43
CA CYS A 77 -4.50 3.49 11.91
C CYS A 77 -3.59 2.28 12.08
N HIS A 78 -2.31 2.44 11.74
CA HIS A 78 -1.28 1.46 12.04
C HIS A 78 -0.04 2.22 12.52
N CYS A 79 0.48 1.85 13.69
CA CYS A 79 1.77 2.39 14.13
C CYS A 79 2.88 1.88 13.20
N ALA A 80 3.92 2.68 12.98
CA ALA A 80 5.08 2.25 12.22
C ALA A 80 5.74 1.05 12.93
N ASP A 81 5.89 -0.04 12.19
CA ASP A 81 6.46 -1.30 12.66
C ASP A 81 7.19 -1.97 11.48
N THR A 82 8.18 -2.80 11.81
CA THR A 82 8.87 -3.67 10.85
C THR A 82 8.22 -5.05 10.73
N ASN A 83 7.35 -5.40 11.68
CA ASN A 83 6.59 -6.64 11.67
C ASN A 83 5.35 -6.51 10.78
N PRO A 84 4.89 -7.61 10.18
CA PRO A 84 3.65 -7.60 9.41
C PRO A 84 2.45 -7.07 10.23
N PRO A 85 1.52 -6.34 9.59
CA PRO A 85 0.32 -5.85 10.26
C PRO A 85 -0.50 -7.03 10.80
N ALA A 86 -1.25 -6.77 11.87
CA ALA A 86 -2.06 -7.77 12.58
C ALA A 86 -1.27 -8.96 13.17
N GLY A 87 0.07 -8.90 13.23
CA GLY A 87 0.90 -9.93 13.86
C GLY A 87 0.97 -11.23 13.05
N LEU A 88 0.83 -11.15 11.73
CA LEU A 88 0.96 -12.30 10.84
C LEU A 88 2.40 -12.88 10.87
N ASP A 89 2.53 -14.20 10.76
CA ASP A 89 3.83 -14.83 10.52
C ASP A 89 4.36 -14.35 9.16
N PRO A 90 5.58 -13.79 9.07
CA PRO A 90 6.17 -13.36 7.80
C PRO A 90 6.10 -14.40 6.66
N LYS A 91 6.11 -15.70 6.98
CA LYS A 91 6.00 -16.77 5.98
C LYS A 91 4.62 -16.87 5.33
N GLN A 92 3.60 -16.31 5.96
CA GLN A 92 2.22 -16.30 5.50
C GLN A 92 1.84 -14.98 4.80
N VAL A 93 2.74 -13.98 4.82
CA VAL A 93 2.48 -12.66 4.26
C VAL A 93 2.75 -12.67 2.75
N PRO A 94 1.77 -12.26 1.91
CA PRO A 94 2.03 -12.04 0.50
C PRO A 94 3.06 -10.93 0.31
N GLN A 95 4.12 -11.21 -0.45
CA GLN A 95 5.07 -10.17 -0.85
C GLN A 95 4.42 -9.29 -1.92
N PHE A 96 4.15 -8.03 -1.57
CA PHE A 96 3.74 -7.02 -2.55
C PHE A 96 4.97 -6.42 -3.24
N ILE A 97 4.87 -6.23 -4.55
CA ILE A 97 5.81 -5.43 -5.34
C ILE A 97 4.97 -4.34 -6.01
N VAL A 98 5.28 -3.08 -5.71
CA VAL A 98 4.56 -1.92 -6.25
C VAL A 98 5.42 -1.30 -7.34
N PHE A 99 5.01 -1.47 -8.60
CA PHE A 99 5.63 -0.78 -9.72
C PHE A 99 5.00 0.59 -9.88
N THR A 100 5.84 1.62 -9.90
CA THR A 100 5.44 3.00 -10.13
C THR A 100 6.02 3.51 -11.44
N ALA A 101 5.33 4.46 -12.06
CA ALA A 101 5.85 5.27 -13.14
C ALA A 101 5.51 6.72 -12.84
N ASP A 102 6.55 7.55 -12.84
CA ASP A 102 6.43 8.96 -12.49
C ASP A 102 6.44 9.79 -13.78
N ASP A 103 6.05 11.06 -13.67
CA ASP A 103 5.96 12.04 -14.76
C ASP A 103 4.83 11.84 -15.80
N ALA A 104 5.09 12.31 -17.03
CA ALA A 104 4.11 12.53 -18.06
C ALA A 104 3.60 11.22 -18.67
N VAL A 105 2.27 11.11 -18.78
CA VAL A 105 1.63 9.97 -19.44
C VAL A 105 1.50 10.25 -20.93
N GLN A 106 2.22 9.45 -21.72
CA GLN A 106 2.28 9.54 -23.17
C GLN A 106 2.26 8.14 -23.79
N ASP A 107 1.96 8.07 -25.08
CA ASP A 107 1.92 6.79 -25.81
C ASP A 107 3.24 6.01 -25.71
N TYR A 108 4.38 6.69 -25.85
CA TYR A 108 5.68 6.03 -25.78
C TYR A 108 6.06 5.58 -24.37
N THR A 109 5.65 6.31 -23.32
CA THR A 109 5.92 5.92 -21.92
C THR A 109 5.08 4.70 -21.55
N ILE A 110 3.79 4.69 -21.90
CA ILE A 110 2.89 3.55 -21.70
C ILE A 110 3.41 2.32 -22.45
N LYS A 111 3.86 2.46 -23.71
CA LYS A 111 4.39 1.34 -24.49
C LYS A 111 5.63 0.71 -23.84
N SER A 112 6.56 1.54 -23.36
CA SER A 112 7.75 1.09 -22.65
C SER A 112 7.37 0.27 -21.41
N VAL A 113 6.48 0.81 -20.58
CA VAL A 113 6.01 0.15 -19.36
C VAL A 113 5.26 -1.16 -19.65
N ASN A 114 4.37 -1.16 -20.65
CA ASN A 114 3.58 -2.34 -21.01
C ASN A 114 4.46 -3.52 -21.46
N GLN A 115 5.60 -3.27 -22.12
CA GLN A 115 6.51 -4.34 -22.52
C GLN A 115 7.03 -5.14 -21.33
N PHE A 116 7.21 -4.51 -20.17
CA PHE A 116 7.73 -5.15 -18.98
C PHE A 116 6.71 -6.11 -18.31
N LEU A 117 5.41 -5.77 -18.33
CA LEU A 117 4.36 -6.50 -17.62
C LEU A 117 3.41 -7.33 -18.49
N ALA A 118 3.40 -7.15 -19.82
CA ALA A 118 2.38 -7.71 -20.72
C ALA A 118 2.16 -9.23 -20.61
N GLN A 119 3.20 -10.00 -20.26
CA GLN A 119 3.13 -11.46 -20.16
C GLN A 119 3.23 -11.97 -18.71
N ARG A 120 3.08 -11.09 -17.73
CA ARG A 120 3.17 -11.42 -16.31
C ARG A 120 1.78 -11.63 -15.72
N LYS A 121 1.68 -12.51 -14.73
CA LYS A 121 0.48 -12.76 -13.94
C LYS A 121 0.85 -12.88 -12.48
N ASN A 122 -0.01 -12.34 -11.63
CA ASN A 122 0.04 -12.59 -10.20
C ASN A 122 -0.38 -14.05 -9.90
N PRO A 123 -0.07 -14.59 -8.70
CA PRO A 123 -0.49 -15.93 -8.30
C PRO A 123 -2.01 -16.17 -8.36
N ASN A 124 -2.82 -15.11 -8.29
CA ASN A 124 -4.28 -15.17 -8.46
C ASN A 124 -4.74 -15.15 -9.94
N GLY A 125 -3.83 -15.27 -10.90
CA GLY A 125 -4.12 -15.31 -12.33
C GLY A 125 -4.39 -13.95 -12.99
N CYS A 126 -4.39 -12.86 -12.22
CA CYS A 126 -4.66 -11.52 -12.71
C CYS A 126 -3.42 -10.85 -13.30
N THR A 127 -3.63 -9.96 -14.27
CA THR A 127 -2.57 -9.10 -14.79
C THR A 127 -2.08 -8.16 -13.67
N PRO A 128 -0.77 -7.97 -13.49
CA PRO A 128 -0.25 -6.97 -12.58
C PRO A 128 -0.75 -5.57 -12.94
N LEU A 129 -0.96 -4.75 -11.91
CA LEU A 129 -1.35 -3.35 -12.04
C LEU A 129 -0.19 -2.47 -11.59
N MET A 130 -0.20 -1.22 -12.04
CA MET A 130 0.80 -0.21 -11.69
C MET A 130 0.16 1.01 -11.05
N SER A 131 0.99 1.80 -10.38
CA SER A 131 0.62 3.13 -9.90
C SER A 131 1.33 4.19 -10.75
N TYR A 132 0.58 5.14 -11.28
CA TYR A 132 1.12 6.24 -12.07
C TYR A 132 1.07 7.52 -11.25
N PHE A 133 2.22 8.11 -10.94
CA PHE A 133 2.31 9.44 -10.36
C PHE A 133 2.44 10.42 -11.51
N VAL A 134 1.35 11.12 -11.83
CA VAL A 134 1.22 11.86 -13.08
C VAL A 134 1.48 13.35 -12.87
N SER A 135 2.46 13.89 -13.59
CA SER A 135 2.70 15.35 -13.68
C SER A 135 1.85 15.95 -14.81
N LEU A 136 1.55 17.25 -14.73
CA LEU A 136 0.62 17.89 -15.67
C LEU A 136 1.24 18.13 -17.04
N ASN A 137 2.48 18.60 -17.05
CA ASN A 137 3.14 18.99 -18.28
C ASN A 137 3.31 17.77 -19.19
N TYR A 138 2.91 17.93 -20.45
CA TYR A 138 3.01 16.89 -21.48
C TYR A 138 2.19 15.62 -21.18
N THR A 139 1.19 15.65 -20.29
CA THR A 139 0.33 14.49 -20.04
C THR A 139 -0.86 14.44 -21.00
N ASN A 140 -1.13 13.26 -21.57
CA ASN A 140 -2.36 12.97 -22.30
C ASN A 140 -3.43 12.39 -21.36
N TYR A 141 -4.36 13.23 -20.93
CA TYR A 141 -5.41 12.86 -19.96
C TYR A 141 -6.41 11.81 -20.46
N ALA A 142 -6.57 11.63 -21.78
CA ALA A 142 -7.37 10.52 -22.30
C ALA A 142 -6.71 9.17 -21.98
N GLN A 143 -5.38 9.11 -22.07
CA GLN A 143 -4.61 7.92 -21.70
C GLN A 143 -4.60 7.70 -20.19
N VAL A 144 -4.50 8.77 -19.38
CA VAL A 144 -4.66 8.68 -17.91
C VAL A 144 -6.01 8.06 -17.55
N THR A 145 -7.08 8.53 -18.19
CA THR A 145 -8.43 7.98 -17.99
C THR A 145 -8.47 6.49 -18.36
N GLN A 146 -7.84 6.09 -19.46
CA GLN A 146 -7.76 4.69 -19.87
C GLN A 146 -6.99 3.83 -18.85
N LEU A 147 -5.86 4.32 -18.32
CA LEU A 147 -5.08 3.64 -17.29
C LEU A 147 -5.92 3.37 -16.04
N TYR A 148 -6.66 4.38 -15.57
CA TYR A 148 -7.57 4.27 -14.43
C TYR A 148 -8.74 3.31 -14.69
N VAL A 149 -9.39 3.41 -15.86
CA VAL A 149 -10.49 2.51 -16.24
C VAL A 149 -10.03 1.05 -16.26
N ASN A 150 -8.81 0.81 -16.76
CA ASN A 150 -8.13 -0.50 -16.78
C ASN A 150 -7.68 -0.99 -15.40
N GLY A 151 -7.84 -0.19 -14.35
CA GLY A 151 -7.64 -0.59 -12.96
C GLY A 151 -6.27 -0.22 -12.38
N ASN A 152 -5.42 0.52 -13.10
CA ASN A 152 -4.20 1.08 -12.52
C ASN A 152 -4.55 2.17 -11.51
N ASP A 153 -3.64 2.38 -10.55
CA ASP A 153 -3.73 3.52 -9.65
C ASP A 153 -3.17 4.77 -10.35
N VAL A 154 -3.78 5.92 -10.08
CA VAL A 154 -3.40 7.22 -10.65
C VAL A 154 -3.37 8.23 -9.52
N ALA A 155 -2.19 8.76 -9.27
CA ALA A 155 -1.86 9.74 -8.25
C ALA A 155 -1.25 11.00 -8.88
N ASP A 156 -1.19 12.08 -8.10
CA ASP A 156 -0.59 13.34 -8.51
C ASP A 156 0.93 13.33 -8.36
N HIS A 157 1.62 13.99 -9.30
CA HIS A 157 3.07 14.18 -9.25
C HIS A 157 3.46 15.65 -9.44
N THR A 158 2.85 16.49 -8.60
CA THR A 158 2.93 17.95 -8.66
C THR A 158 2.38 18.56 -9.96
N MET A 159 2.16 19.87 -9.92
CA MET A 159 1.66 20.61 -11.09
C MET A 159 2.78 20.96 -12.07
N THR A 160 3.95 21.33 -11.54
CA THR A 160 5.02 21.95 -12.33
C THR A 160 6.31 21.12 -12.41
N HIS A 161 6.41 20.05 -11.62
CA HIS A 161 7.58 19.16 -11.57
C HIS A 161 8.90 19.95 -11.51
N GLN A 162 9.01 20.85 -10.52
CA GLN A 162 10.17 21.72 -10.35
C GLN A 162 11.40 20.88 -10.00
N GLU A 163 12.45 20.98 -10.83
CA GLU A 163 13.68 20.19 -10.69
C GLU A 163 14.48 20.50 -9.41
N GLN A 164 14.27 21.69 -8.82
CA GLN A 164 14.92 22.07 -7.57
C GLN A 164 13.89 22.28 -6.46
N PRO A 165 14.08 21.66 -5.29
CA PRO A 165 13.35 22.05 -4.08
C PRO A 165 13.59 23.53 -3.84
N ALA A 166 12.53 24.31 -3.60
CA ALA A 166 12.67 25.73 -3.30
C ALA A 166 13.68 25.90 -2.15
N THR A 167 14.78 26.60 -2.42
CA THR A 167 15.86 26.85 -1.45
C THR A 167 15.51 27.93 -0.43
N ASP A 168 14.31 28.49 -0.55
CA ASP A 168 13.90 29.69 0.17
C ASP A 168 12.84 29.29 1.20
N ALA A 169 13.30 28.69 2.29
CA ALA A 169 12.53 28.45 3.52
C ALA A 169 13.37 28.80 4.74
#